data_AF-A0A1B9JZL8-F1
#
_entry.id   AF-A0A1B9JZL8-F1
#
_cell.length_a   1.000
_cell.length_b   1.000
_cell.length_c   1.000
_cell.angle_alpha   90.00
_cell.angle_beta   90.00
_cell.angle_gamma   90.00
#
_symmetry.space_group_name_H-M   'P 1'
#
loop_
_entity.id
_entity.type
_entity.pdbx_description
1 polymer ?
#
loop_
_entity_poly.entity_id
_entity_poly.type
_entity_poly.pdbx_seq_one_letter_code
_entity_poly.pdbx_strand_id
1 'polypeptide(L)'
;MNNIIQLTDKDYISKGLHRKCYHHPDDINKCIKVNYNEGAEEETNREIAYYNHLIKRNISWNVLARYYGPVTTNYGEGQVFELIRDYNGNTSTSLEKYLADQQLTEQYYAALVVSLKRLKASLLEDRIITMTIKSKNILFQHLTPEKNRLIIIDNIGNSTFIPIANYVKFFATAKIERTWLRFLKSLIRENQNNSFISRLVNEVNQ
;
A
#
# COMPACT_ATOMS: atom_id res chain seq x y z
N MET A 1 8.11 -20.46 24.38
CA MET A 1 7.54 -19.27 25.06
C MET A 1 7.23 -18.27 23.98
N ASN A 2 5.96 -17.94 23.74
CA ASN A 2 5.65 -16.83 22.82
C ASN A 2 6.07 -15.55 23.52
N ASN A 3 7.15 -14.91 23.04
CA ASN A 3 7.56 -13.61 23.54
C ASN A 3 6.48 -12.59 23.18
N ILE A 4 5.81 -12.03 24.18
CA ILE A 4 4.85 -10.95 24.00
C ILE A 4 5.63 -9.67 23.70
N ILE A 5 5.37 -9.07 22.54
CA ILE A 5 5.99 -7.80 22.16
C ILE A 5 5.34 -6.66 22.96
N GLN A 6 6.16 -5.85 23.62
CA GLN A 6 5.70 -4.68 24.37
C GLN A 6 5.74 -3.46 23.45
N LEU A 7 4.56 -2.94 23.11
CA LEU A 7 4.40 -1.72 22.34
C LEU A 7 4.10 -0.54 23.25
N THR A 8 4.76 0.58 22.98
CA THR A 8 4.68 1.82 23.76
C THR A 8 4.35 3.01 22.86
N ASP A 9 4.13 4.17 23.46
CA ASP A 9 3.90 5.42 22.71
C ASP A 9 5.09 5.82 21.83
N LYS A 10 6.32 5.38 22.16
CA LYS A 10 7.51 5.63 21.34
C LYS A 10 7.49 4.86 20.02
N ASP A 11 6.79 3.73 20.01
CA ASP A 11 6.68 2.87 18.83
C ASP A 11 5.55 3.34 17.91
N TYR A 12 4.64 4.20 18.38
CA TYR A 12 3.45 4.60 17.62
C TYR A 12 3.82 5.35 16.32
N ILE A 13 3.24 4.88 15.21
CA ILE A 13 3.39 5.50 13.88
C ILE A 13 2.13 6.28 13.53
N SER A 14 0.98 5.60 13.52
CA SER A 14 -0.28 6.19 13.05
C SER A 14 -1.49 5.38 13.48
N LYS A 15 -2.67 6.00 13.33
CA LYS A 15 -3.97 5.39 13.60
C LYS A 15 -4.83 5.48 12.34
N GLY A 16 -5.26 4.33 11.84
CA GLY A 16 -6.27 4.20 10.80
C GLY A 16 -7.68 4.02 11.37
N LEU A 17 -8.61 3.63 10.50
CA LEU A 17 -10.01 3.40 10.90
C LEU A 17 -10.13 2.25 11.92
N HIS A 18 -9.44 1.14 11.68
CA HIS A 18 -9.57 -0.07 12.50
C HIS A 18 -8.30 -0.47 13.26
N ARG A 19 -7.15 0.06 12.83
CA ARG A 19 -5.83 -0.38 13.32
C ARG A 19 -4.96 0.78 13.74
N LYS A 20 -4.16 0.57 14.78
CA LYS A 20 -2.98 1.39 15.09
C LYS A 20 -1.75 0.70 14.53
N CYS A 21 -0.82 1.48 14.00
CA CYS A 21 0.44 1.01 13.44
C CYS A 21 1.58 1.43 14.39
N TYR A 22 2.49 0.51 14.66
CA TYR A 22 3.64 0.70 15.54
C TYR A 22 4.91 0.23 14.84
N HIS A 23 6.06 0.84 15.12
CA HIS A 23 7.37 0.29 14.78
C HIS A 23 7.56 -1.05 15.49
N HIS A 24 8.19 -2.01 14.81
CA HIS A 24 8.61 -3.24 15.47
C HIS A 24 9.85 -2.92 16.34
N PRO A 25 9.85 -3.25 17.64
CA PRO A 25 10.92 -2.82 18.56
C PRO A 25 12.28 -3.43 18.20
N ASP A 26 12.29 -4.67 17.68
CA ASP A 26 13.53 -5.39 17.35
C ASP A 26 13.93 -5.33 15.86
N ASP A 27 13.10 -4.73 15.00
CA ASP A 27 13.37 -4.70 13.55
C ASP A 27 12.91 -3.39 12.94
N ILE A 28 13.89 -2.54 12.62
CA ILE A 28 13.65 -1.21 12.06
C ILE A 28 12.88 -1.24 10.72
N ASN A 29 12.92 -2.34 9.97
CA ASN A 29 12.25 -2.50 8.68
C ASN A 29 10.86 -3.15 8.78
N LYS A 30 10.33 -3.30 10.00
CA LYS A 30 9.00 -3.86 10.24
C LYS A 30 8.13 -2.91 11.06
N CYS A 31 6.83 -3.06 10.85
CA CYS A 31 5.80 -2.45 11.67
C CYS A 31 4.77 -3.50 12.09
N ILE A 32 4.06 -3.21 13.18
CA ILE A 32 3.01 -4.06 13.74
C ILE A 32 1.71 -3.27 13.69
N LYS A 33 0.70 -3.81 13.00
CA LYS A 33 -0.66 -3.26 12.99
C LYS A 33 -1.52 -4.02 13.98
N VAL A 34 -2.17 -3.31 14.91
CA VAL A 34 -3.03 -3.89 15.96
C VAL A 34 -4.44 -3.32 15.86
N ASN A 35 -5.45 -4.19 15.90
CA ASN A 35 -6.86 -3.81 15.90
C ASN A 35 -7.23 -3.10 17.22
N TYR A 36 -8.07 -2.07 17.17
CA TYR A 36 -8.46 -1.33 18.40
C TYR A 36 -9.97 -1.10 18.55
N ASN A 37 -10.79 -1.52 17.59
CA ASN A 37 -12.24 -1.37 17.64
C ASN A 37 -12.96 -2.62 17.08
N GLU A 38 -14.25 -2.71 17.40
CA GLU A 38 -15.13 -3.74 16.87
C GLU A 38 -15.25 -3.65 15.34
N GLY A 39 -15.43 -4.80 14.68
CA GLY A 39 -15.47 -4.91 13.22
C GLY A 39 -14.11 -4.94 12.51
N ALA A 40 -13.01 -4.58 13.21
CA ALA A 40 -11.65 -4.63 12.65
C ALA A 40 -11.18 -6.03 12.27
N GLU A 41 -11.68 -7.05 12.97
CA GLU A 41 -11.25 -8.44 12.81
C GLU A 41 -11.64 -9.00 11.45
N GLU A 42 -12.87 -8.79 10.99
CA GLU A 42 -13.33 -9.29 9.69
C GLU A 42 -12.54 -8.68 8.52
N GLU A 43 -12.24 -7.38 8.59
CA GLU A 43 -11.43 -6.70 7.57
C GLU A 43 -9.99 -7.19 7.59
N THR A 44 -9.40 -7.34 8.78
CA THR A 44 -8.05 -7.88 8.95
C THR A 44 -7.96 -9.30 8.42
N ASN A 45 -8.89 -10.19 8.78
CA ASN A 45 -8.90 -11.58 8.34
C ASN A 45 -9.03 -11.68 6.82
N ARG A 46 -9.83 -10.82 6.18
CA ARG A 46 -9.94 -10.75 4.72
C ARG A 46 -8.63 -10.32 4.06
N GLU A 47 -7.98 -9.29 4.60
CA GLU A 47 -6.70 -8.80 4.10
C GLU A 47 -5.60 -9.86 4.26
N ILE A 48 -5.49 -10.49 5.44
CA ILE A 48 -4.52 -11.55 5.73
C ILE A 48 -4.74 -12.78 4.87
N ALA A 49 -5.99 -13.21 4.66
CA ALA A 49 -6.30 -14.30 3.73
C ALA A 49 -5.80 -14.00 2.32
N TYR A 50 -5.88 -12.74 1.88
CA TYR A 50 -5.37 -12.33 0.58
C TYR A 50 -3.84 -12.28 0.54
N TYR A 51 -3.17 -11.74 1.57
CA TYR A 51 -1.71 -11.84 1.69
C TYR A 51 -1.23 -13.29 1.62
N ASN A 52 -1.87 -14.20 2.36
CA ASN A 52 -1.53 -15.62 2.33
C ASN A 52 -1.71 -16.24 0.93
N HIS A 53 -2.73 -15.82 0.18
CA HIS A 53 -2.89 -16.22 -1.22
C HIS A 53 -1.74 -15.70 -2.11
N LEU A 54 -1.32 -14.44 -1.93
CA LEU A 54 -0.19 -13.86 -2.69
C LEU A 54 1.15 -14.51 -2.34
N ILE A 55 1.38 -14.84 -1.07
CA ILE A 55 2.56 -15.60 -0.61
C ILE A 55 2.62 -16.96 -1.30
N LYS A 56 1.51 -17.71 -1.30
CA LYS A 56 1.43 -19.02 -2.00
C LYS A 56 1.69 -18.91 -3.50
N ARG A 57 1.35 -17.77 -4.10
CA ARG A 57 1.60 -17.48 -5.53
C ARG A 57 3.02 -17.00 -5.83
N ASN A 58 3.83 -16.73 -4.81
CA ASN A 58 5.20 -16.23 -4.91
C ASN A 58 5.32 -15.02 -5.86
N ILE A 59 4.50 -13.99 -5.63
CA ILE A 59 4.55 -12.74 -6.39
C ILE A 59 5.89 -11.99 -6.17
N SER A 60 6.16 -10.96 -6.98
CA SER A 60 7.42 -10.21 -6.90
C SER A 60 7.59 -9.35 -5.64
N TRP A 61 6.50 -8.94 -5.00
CA TRP A 61 6.47 -7.94 -3.92
C TRP A 61 7.03 -6.56 -4.30
N ASN A 62 7.21 -6.28 -5.59
CA ASN A 62 7.81 -5.02 -6.05
C ASN A 62 6.97 -3.78 -5.79
N VAL A 63 5.65 -3.96 -5.62
CA VAL A 63 4.66 -2.89 -5.48
C VAL A 63 3.76 -3.04 -4.26
N LEU A 64 4.07 -3.99 -3.38
CA LEU A 64 3.25 -4.31 -2.22
C LEU A 64 4.15 -4.63 -1.03
N ALA A 65 3.91 -3.98 0.10
CA ALA A 65 4.62 -4.25 1.34
C ALA A 65 4.48 -5.72 1.75
N ARG A 66 5.56 -6.34 2.21
CA ARG A 66 5.53 -7.75 2.65
C ARG A 66 4.73 -7.91 3.94
N TYR A 67 4.08 -9.06 4.07
CA TYR A 67 3.45 -9.53 5.30
C TYR A 67 4.29 -10.65 5.90
N TYR A 68 4.57 -10.57 7.20
CA TYR A 68 5.47 -11.49 7.92
C TYR A 68 4.77 -12.41 8.91
N GLY A 69 3.46 -12.28 9.09
CA GLY A 69 2.67 -13.13 9.99
C GLY A 69 2.17 -12.41 11.25
N PRO A 70 1.38 -13.11 12.08
CA PRO A 70 0.87 -12.59 13.33
C PRO A 70 1.90 -12.66 14.46
N VAL A 71 1.76 -11.78 15.45
CA VAL A 71 2.54 -11.74 16.70
C VAL A 71 1.63 -11.44 17.89
N THR A 72 2.00 -11.89 19.08
CA THR A 72 1.31 -11.51 20.31
C THR A 72 1.90 -10.22 20.87
N THR A 73 1.06 -9.24 21.20
CA THR A 73 1.45 -7.96 21.79
C THR A 73 0.71 -7.69 23.10
N ASN A 74 1.13 -6.68 23.86
CA ASN A 74 0.39 -6.17 25.02
C ASN A 74 -0.98 -5.54 24.68
N TYR A 75 -1.29 -5.34 23.38
CA TYR A 75 -2.58 -4.85 22.89
C TYR A 75 -3.40 -5.96 22.18
N GLY A 76 -3.00 -7.23 22.29
CA GLY A 76 -3.63 -8.36 21.60
C GLY A 76 -2.83 -8.84 20.38
N GLU A 77 -3.48 -9.56 19.46
CA GLU A 77 -2.83 -10.02 18.23
C GLU A 77 -2.49 -8.84 17.31
N GLY A 78 -1.21 -8.74 16.94
CA GLY A 78 -0.69 -7.82 15.95
C GLY A 78 -0.33 -8.53 14.65
N GLN A 79 -0.36 -7.80 13.54
CA GLN A 79 0.02 -8.30 12.22
C GLN A 79 1.29 -7.57 11.76
N VAL A 80 2.34 -8.32 11.43
CA VAL A 80 3.65 -7.76 11.08
C VAL A 80 3.76 -7.51 9.59
N PHE A 81 4.12 -6.29 9.21
CA PHE A 81 4.31 -5.87 7.83
C PHE A 81 5.68 -5.21 7.63
N GLU A 82 6.08 -5.09 6.37
CA GLU A 82 7.24 -4.30 5.97
C GLU A 82 6.98 -2.81 6.20
N LEU A 83 7.93 -2.17 6.87
CA LEU A 83 7.97 -0.73 7.02
C LEU A 83 8.85 -0.14 5.92
N ILE A 84 8.22 0.59 5.00
CA ILE A 84 8.92 1.13 3.82
C ILE A 84 9.74 2.35 4.23
N ARG A 85 11.04 2.31 3.92
CA ARG A 85 11.99 3.36 4.22
C ARG A 85 12.72 3.83 2.97
N ASP A 86 13.01 5.11 2.92
CA ASP A 86 13.87 5.68 1.90
C ASP A 86 15.34 5.31 2.17
N TYR A 87 16.20 5.52 1.17
CA TYR A 87 17.64 5.22 1.25
C TYR A 87 18.37 5.92 2.40
N ASN A 88 17.80 7.00 2.93
CA ASN A 88 18.33 7.76 4.08
C ASN A 88 17.84 7.21 5.44
N GLY A 89 17.08 6.11 5.46
CA GLY A 89 16.55 5.48 6.66
C GLY A 89 15.22 6.06 7.18
N ASN A 90 14.73 7.17 6.64
CA ASN A 90 13.43 7.73 7.02
C ASN A 90 12.29 6.88 6.47
N THR A 91 11.12 6.90 7.13
CA THR A 91 9.92 6.26 6.58
C THR A 91 9.47 6.96 5.31
N SER A 92 9.17 6.20 4.26
CA SER A 92 8.74 6.77 2.98
C SER A 92 7.42 7.51 3.11
N THR A 93 7.27 8.57 2.33
CA THR A 93 6.11 9.48 2.38
C THR A 93 4.98 9.01 1.45
N SER A 94 3.72 9.28 1.83
CA SER A 94 2.57 8.93 1.00
C SER A 94 2.56 9.67 -0.34
N LEU A 95 2.11 9.00 -1.40
CA LEU A 95 1.89 9.59 -2.72
C LEU A 95 0.93 10.79 -2.64
N GLU A 96 -0.06 10.73 -1.74
CA GLU A 96 -0.98 11.85 -1.48
C GLU A 96 -0.24 13.16 -1.20
N LYS A 97 0.81 13.16 -0.38
CA LYS A 97 1.57 14.38 -0.07
C LYS A 97 2.27 14.96 -1.29
N TYR A 98 2.83 14.11 -2.15
CA TYR A 98 3.49 14.58 -3.38
C TYR A 98 2.49 15.17 -4.38
N LEU A 99 1.28 14.60 -4.48
CA LEU A 99 0.25 15.07 -5.41
C LEU A 99 -0.51 16.30 -4.88
N ALA A 100 -0.62 16.48 -3.57
CA ALA A 100 -1.28 17.62 -2.95
C ALA A 100 -0.45 18.91 -3.04
N ASP A 101 0.88 18.79 -3.16
CA ASP A 101 1.81 19.91 -3.24
C ASP A 101 2.29 20.09 -4.69
N GLN A 102 2.03 21.28 -5.26
CA GLN A 102 2.38 21.59 -6.64
C GLN A 102 3.90 21.59 -6.88
N GLN A 103 4.70 22.10 -5.94
CA GLN A 103 6.15 22.13 -6.07
C GLN A 103 6.74 20.72 -6.01
N LEU A 104 6.25 19.89 -5.08
CA LEU A 104 6.68 18.48 -5.02
C LEU A 104 6.26 17.70 -6.27
N THR A 105 5.05 17.93 -6.79
CA THR A 105 4.62 17.30 -8.03
C THR A 105 5.50 17.69 -9.20
N GLU A 106 5.83 18.98 -9.35
CA GLU A 106 6.70 19.48 -10.40
C GLU A 106 8.12 18.89 -10.29
N GLN A 107 8.70 18.94 -9.08
CA GLN A 107 10.03 18.41 -8.79
C GLN A 107 10.15 16.92 -9.15
N TYR A 108 9.14 16.11 -8.84
CA TYR A 108 9.17 14.67 -9.02
C TYR A 108 8.36 14.18 -10.24
N TYR A 109 7.94 15.07 -11.12
CA TYR A 109 6.96 14.77 -12.17
C TYR A 109 7.31 13.52 -12.99
N ALA A 110 8.52 13.49 -13.55
CA ALA A 110 8.98 12.36 -14.38
C ALA A 110 9.03 11.05 -13.57
N ALA A 111 9.49 11.10 -12.32
CA ALA A 111 9.56 9.94 -11.45
C ALA A 111 8.16 9.41 -11.06
N LEU A 112 7.19 10.31 -10.86
CA LEU A 112 5.79 9.96 -10.58
C LEU A 112 5.15 9.26 -11.78
N VAL A 113 5.31 9.79 -13.00
CA VAL A 113 4.80 9.17 -14.23
C VAL A 113 5.37 7.77 -14.41
N VAL A 114 6.70 7.62 -14.33
CA VAL A 114 7.37 6.32 -14.45
C VAL A 114 6.90 5.35 -13.37
N SER A 115 6.82 5.80 -12.13
CA SER A 115 6.45 4.91 -11.01
C SER A 115 4.98 4.49 -11.06
N LEU A 116 4.06 5.36 -11.50
CA LEU A 116 2.65 5.02 -11.69
C LEU A 116 2.47 4.01 -12.82
N LYS A 117 3.18 4.17 -13.95
CA LYS A 117 3.18 3.16 -15.02
C LYS A 117 3.72 1.83 -14.53
N ARG A 118 4.83 1.84 -13.78
CA ARG A 118 5.42 0.63 -13.19
C ARG A 118 4.46 -0.04 -12.21
N LEU A 119 3.78 0.74 -11.37
CA LEU A 119 2.77 0.26 -10.43
C LEU A 119 1.65 -0.49 -11.17
N LYS A 120 1.07 0.12 -12.20
CA LYS A 120 0.03 -0.54 -13.03
C LYS A 120 0.55 -1.84 -13.64
N ALA A 121 1.73 -1.81 -14.26
CA ALA A 121 2.33 -2.97 -14.92
C ALA A 121 2.52 -4.14 -13.94
N SER A 122 3.09 -3.88 -12.76
CA SER A 122 3.29 -4.93 -11.75
C SER A 122 1.98 -5.44 -11.13
N LEU A 123 0.98 -4.58 -10.93
CA LEU A 123 -0.36 -5.04 -10.50
C LEU A 123 -0.94 -6.05 -11.50
N LEU A 124 -0.78 -5.81 -12.80
CA LEU A 124 -1.24 -6.70 -13.87
C LEU A 124 -0.42 -7.99 -13.97
N GLU A 125 0.91 -7.88 -13.90
CA GLU A 125 1.85 -9.00 -13.98
C GLU A 125 1.62 -10.00 -12.83
N ASP A 126 1.66 -9.50 -11.60
CA ASP A 126 1.43 -10.28 -10.39
C ASP A 126 -0.06 -10.52 -10.11
N ARG A 127 -0.97 -10.00 -10.94
CA ARG A 127 -2.44 -10.06 -10.76
C ARG A 127 -2.84 -9.77 -9.32
N ILE A 128 -2.39 -8.62 -8.82
CA ILE A 128 -2.70 -8.12 -7.48
C ILE A 128 -4.00 -7.30 -7.59
N ILE A 129 -5.03 -7.80 -6.93
CA ILE A 129 -6.35 -7.18 -6.87
C ILE A 129 -6.44 -6.39 -5.57
N THR A 130 -6.88 -5.14 -5.69
CA THR A 130 -7.14 -4.26 -4.56
C THR A 130 -8.63 -3.95 -4.48
N MET A 131 -9.16 -3.76 -3.27
CA MET A 131 -10.55 -3.31 -3.10
C MET A 131 -10.72 -1.88 -3.59
N THR A 132 -9.78 -1.01 -3.22
CA THR A 132 -9.68 0.37 -3.69
C THR A 132 -8.23 0.81 -3.57
N ILE A 133 -7.73 1.51 -4.57
CA ILE A 133 -6.42 2.17 -4.52
C ILE A 133 -6.64 3.61 -4.08
N LYS A 134 -5.92 4.07 -3.06
CA LYS A 134 -5.94 5.46 -2.60
C LYS A 134 -4.50 5.95 -2.48
N SER A 135 -4.24 7.19 -2.91
CA SER A 135 -2.90 7.81 -2.87
C SER A 135 -2.30 7.81 -1.47
N LYS A 136 -3.12 7.95 -0.42
CA LYS A 136 -2.68 7.88 0.98
C LYS A 136 -2.17 6.51 1.44
N ASN A 137 -2.55 5.44 0.75
CA ASN A 137 -2.12 4.06 1.05
C ASN A 137 -1.04 3.56 0.06
N ILE A 138 -0.48 4.47 -0.72
CA ILE A 138 0.68 4.23 -1.57
C ILE A 138 1.80 5.11 -1.05
N LEU A 139 2.97 4.52 -0.81
CA LEU A 139 4.17 5.27 -0.47
C LEU A 139 5.04 5.48 -1.71
N PHE A 140 5.56 6.68 -1.87
CA PHE A 140 6.59 7.00 -2.85
C PHE A 140 7.96 6.88 -2.19
N GLN A 141 8.62 5.76 -2.46
CA GLN A 141 9.89 5.39 -1.84
C GLN A 141 11.05 5.80 -2.73
N HIS A 142 11.99 6.53 -2.13
CA HIS A 142 13.29 6.86 -2.72
C HIS A 142 14.26 5.71 -2.42
N LEU A 143 14.57 4.89 -3.41
CA LEU A 143 15.55 3.79 -3.29
C LEU A 143 17.00 4.30 -3.35
N THR A 144 17.19 5.40 -4.07
CA THR A 144 18.42 6.20 -4.22
C THR A 144 17.96 7.63 -4.57
N PRO A 145 18.84 8.64 -4.65
CA PRO A 145 18.43 9.98 -5.06
C PRO A 145 17.76 10.03 -6.45
N GLU A 146 18.10 9.11 -7.36
CA GLU A 146 17.58 9.08 -8.74
C GLU A 146 16.51 8.01 -9.00
N LYS A 147 16.39 7.01 -8.13
CA LYS A 147 15.48 5.86 -8.32
C LYS A 147 14.37 5.84 -7.29
N ASN A 148 13.14 5.76 -7.81
CA ASN A 148 11.93 5.77 -7.03
C ASN A 148 11.02 4.57 -7.38
N ARG A 149 10.14 4.21 -6.44
CA ARG A 149 9.03 3.29 -6.70
C ARG A 149 7.81 3.62 -5.86
N LEU A 150 6.67 3.07 -6.26
CA LEU A 150 5.43 3.13 -5.49
C LEU A 150 5.14 1.79 -4.84
N ILE A 151 4.87 1.81 -3.53
CA ILE A 151 4.54 0.63 -2.73
C ILE A 151 3.16 0.80 -2.09
N ILE A 152 2.26 -0.16 -2.32
CA ILE A 152 0.98 -0.25 -1.61
C ILE A 152 1.22 -0.83 -0.22
N ILE A 153 0.64 -0.23 0.80
CA ILE A 153 0.81 -0.64 2.22
C ILE A 153 -0.49 -1.09 2.91
N ASP A 154 -1.63 -1.02 2.22
CA ASP A 154 -2.94 -1.34 2.78
C ASP A 154 -4.02 -1.51 1.68
N ASN A 155 -5.22 -1.94 2.06
CA ASN A 155 -6.42 -2.05 1.22
C ASN A 155 -6.31 -3.03 0.03
N ILE A 156 -5.56 -4.11 0.21
CA ILE A 156 -5.49 -5.20 -0.79
C ILE A 156 -6.61 -6.22 -0.62
N GLY A 157 -6.87 -6.99 -1.68
CA GLY A 157 -7.83 -8.09 -1.67
C GLY A 157 -9.10 -7.81 -2.44
N ASN A 158 -10.04 -8.75 -2.30
CA ASN A 158 -11.27 -8.76 -3.05
C ASN A 158 -12.47 -8.72 -2.10
N SER A 159 -13.40 -7.79 -2.35
CA SER A 159 -14.66 -7.68 -1.61
C SER A 159 -15.77 -8.61 -2.12
N THR A 160 -15.55 -9.36 -3.20
CA THR A 160 -16.59 -10.18 -3.82
C THR A 160 -16.72 -11.56 -3.17
N PHE A 161 -17.95 -11.98 -2.89
CA PHE A 161 -18.33 -13.26 -2.30
C PHE A 161 -17.78 -14.49 -3.04
N ILE A 162 -17.71 -14.45 -4.39
CA ILE A 162 -17.01 -15.46 -5.20
C ILE A 162 -15.82 -14.78 -5.90
N PRO A 163 -14.58 -14.99 -5.45
CA PRO A 163 -13.43 -14.29 -5.99
C PRO A 163 -12.91 -14.97 -7.26
N ILE A 164 -13.76 -15.13 -8.30
CA ILE A 164 -13.38 -15.72 -9.60
C ILE A 164 -12.17 -14.99 -10.19
N ALA A 165 -12.09 -13.68 -9.97
CA ALA A 165 -10.96 -12.85 -10.37
C ALA A 165 -9.62 -13.27 -9.72
N ASN A 166 -9.61 -13.97 -8.59
CA ASN A 166 -8.37 -14.46 -7.98
C ASN A 166 -7.80 -15.68 -8.74
N TYR A 167 -8.64 -16.39 -9.50
CA TYR A 167 -8.28 -17.65 -10.15
C TYR A 167 -8.22 -17.54 -11.68
N VAL A 168 -9.01 -16.63 -12.26
CA VAL A 168 -9.11 -16.46 -13.72
C VAL A 168 -8.43 -15.16 -14.14
N LYS A 169 -7.36 -15.30 -14.94
CA LYS A 169 -6.53 -14.17 -15.42
C LYS A 169 -7.35 -13.05 -16.07
N PHE A 170 -8.29 -13.40 -16.96
CA PHE A 170 -9.12 -12.42 -17.66
C PHE A 170 -9.91 -11.53 -16.69
N PHE A 171 -10.58 -12.13 -15.69
CA PHE A 171 -11.35 -11.39 -14.69
C PHE A 171 -10.46 -10.59 -13.74
N ALA A 172 -9.25 -11.08 -13.44
CA ALA A 172 -8.25 -10.34 -12.67
C ALA A 172 -7.85 -9.05 -13.40
N THR A 173 -7.41 -9.16 -14.65
CA THR A 173 -6.98 -8.03 -15.49
C THR A 173 -8.11 -7.01 -15.64
N ALA A 174 -9.32 -7.44 -16.01
CA ALA A 174 -10.45 -6.54 -16.17
C ALA A 174 -10.79 -5.81 -14.85
N LYS A 175 -10.66 -6.48 -13.70
CA LYS A 175 -10.88 -5.85 -12.39
C LYS A 175 -9.79 -4.83 -12.06
N ILE A 176 -8.52 -5.17 -12.28
CA ILE A 176 -7.38 -4.28 -12.05
C ILE A 176 -7.51 -3.02 -12.90
N GLU A 177 -7.80 -3.16 -14.20
CA GLU A 177 -8.00 -2.02 -15.11
C GLU A 177 -9.14 -1.11 -14.63
N ARG A 178 -10.29 -1.66 -14.24
CA ARG A 178 -11.41 -0.86 -13.71
C ARG A 178 -11.03 -0.13 -12.42
N THR A 179 -10.34 -0.80 -11.49
CA THR A 179 -9.88 -0.17 -10.25
C THR A 179 -8.84 0.92 -10.53
N TRP A 180 -7.93 0.69 -11.48
CA TRP A 180 -6.92 1.65 -11.91
C TRP A 180 -7.54 2.91 -12.51
N LEU A 181 -8.52 2.77 -13.41
CA LEU A 181 -9.23 3.92 -13.99
C LEU A 181 -9.97 4.74 -12.93
N ARG A 182 -10.56 4.08 -11.92
CA ARG A 182 -11.19 4.78 -10.78
C ARG A 182 -10.16 5.53 -9.95
N PHE A 183 -8.99 4.94 -9.74
CA PHE A 183 -7.88 5.58 -9.04
C PHE A 183 -7.39 6.82 -9.79
N LEU A 184 -7.12 6.75 -11.09
CA LEU A 184 -6.71 7.92 -11.87
C LEU A 184 -7.75 9.06 -11.81
N LYS A 185 -9.04 8.74 -11.88
CA LYS A 185 -10.11 9.72 -11.69
C LYS A 185 -10.11 10.33 -10.30
N SER A 186 -9.83 9.54 -9.25
CA SER A 186 -9.77 10.04 -7.88
C SER A 186 -8.59 10.99 -7.69
N LEU A 187 -7.44 10.73 -8.32
CA LEU A 187 -6.28 11.63 -8.29
C LEU A 187 -6.64 13.03 -8.81
N ILE A 188 -7.33 13.13 -9.94
CA ILE A 188 -7.77 14.43 -10.49
C ILE A 188 -8.73 15.12 -9.52
N ARG A 189 -9.74 14.38 -9.03
CA ARG A 189 -10.77 14.94 -8.13
C ARG A 189 -10.21 15.44 -6.81
N GLU A 190 -9.22 14.73 -6.25
CA GLU A 190 -8.65 15.03 -4.93
C GLU A 190 -7.59 16.14 -4.98
N ASN A 191 -7.07 16.47 -6.17
CA ASN A 191 -5.96 17.42 -6.34
C ASN A 191 -6.31 18.52 -7.38
N GLN A 192 -7.55 19.04 -7.34
CA GLN A 192 -8.04 20.03 -8.31
C GLN A 192 -7.20 21.32 -8.39
N ASN A 193 -6.53 21.67 -7.30
CA ASN A 193 -5.70 22.87 -7.20
C ASN A 193 -4.29 22.67 -7.79
N ASN A 194 -3.91 21.46 -8.18
CA ASN A 194 -2.61 21.16 -8.74
C ASN A 194 -2.71 20.94 -10.26
N SER A 195 -2.21 21.93 -11.01
CA SER A 195 -2.32 21.98 -12.48
C SER A 195 -1.60 20.84 -13.21
N PHE A 196 -0.64 20.18 -12.57
CA PHE A 196 0.13 19.08 -13.18
C PHE A 196 -0.63 17.75 -13.21
N ILE A 197 -1.63 17.56 -12.36
CA ILE A 197 -2.24 16.24 -12.13
C ILE A 197 -3.01 15.74 -13.34
N SER A 198 -3.77 16.60 -14.02
CA SER A 198 -4.48 16.22 -15.25
C SER A 198 -3.52 15.75 -16.34
N ARG A 199 -2.40 16.46 -16.51
CA ARG A 199 -1.35 16.09 -17.46
C ARG A 199 -0.69 14.76 -17.06
N LEU A 200 -0.33 14.61 -15.79
CA LEU A 200 0.27 13.40 -15.24
C LEU A 200 -0.62 12.17 -15.46
N VAL A 201 -1.92 12.29 -15.19
CA VAL A 201 -2.89 11.21 -15.41
C VAL A 201 -3.01 10.86 -16.89
N ASN A 202 -3.04 11.85 -17.78
CA ASN A 202 -3.07 11.61 -19.23
C ASN A 202 -1.81 10.88 -19.70
N GLU A 203 -0.62 11.30 -19.26
CA GLU A 203 0.65 10.64 -19.60
C GLU A 203 0.73 9.21 -19.06
N VAL A 204 0.20 8.94 -17.86
CA VAL A 204 0.14 7.59 -17.26
C VAL A 204 -0.81 6.66 -18.01
N ASN A 205 -1.86 7.20 -18.64
CA ASN A 205 -2.88 6.42 -19.34
C ASN A 205 -2.52 6.10 -20.80
N GLN A 206 -1.48 6.72 -21.35
CA GLN A 206 -0.86 6.41 -22.64
C GLN A 206 0.12 5.24 -22.51
#